data_AF-A0A936H2N5-F1
#
_entry.id   AF-A0A936H2N5-F1
#
_cell.length_a   1.000
_cell.length_b   1.000
_cell.length_c   1.000
_cell.angle_alpha   90.00
_cell.angle_beta   90.00
_cell.angle_gamma   90.00
#
_symmetry.space_group_name_H-M   'P 1'
#
loop_
_entity.id
_entity.type
_entity.pdbx_description
1 polymer ?
#
loop_
_entity_poly.entity_id
_entity_poly.type
_entity_poly.pdbx_seq_one_letter_code
_entity_poly.pdbx_strand_id
1 'polypeptide(L)' 'MASPFPGMDPVLPVPLKAPDPDVPLDLGQVLRIVYERSLYQLSIDYTQLPPPPEFTESELEWMRSVTKR' A
#
# COMPACT_ATOMS: atom_id res chain seq x y z
N MET A 1 5.54 -6.67 5.86
CA MET A 1 6.20 -6.31 4.58
C MET A 1 6.69 -4.87 4.71
N ALA A 2 7.90 -4.55 4.24
CA ALA A 2 8.33 -3.16 4.12
C ALA A 2 7.47 -2.48 3.03
N SER A 3 7.13 -1.21 3.23
CA SER A 3 6.31 -0.45 2.27
C SER A 3 6.98 -0.48 0.87
N PRO A 4 6.22 -0.70 -0.23
CA PRO A 4 6.78 -0.75 -1.58
C PRO A 4 7.28 0.63 -2.08
N PHE A 5 7.02 1.71 -1.34
CA PHE A 5 7.44 3.07 -1.67
C PHE A 5 8.48 3.60 -0.66
N PRO A 6 9.77 3.23 -0.80
CA PRO A 6 10.81 3.78 0.07
C PRO A 6 10.96 5.29 -0.15
N GLY A 7 10.63 6.10 0.86
CA GLY A 7 10.94 7.53 0.92
C GLY A 7 9.86 8.51 0.46
N MET A 8 8.63 8.06 0.19
CA MET A 8 7.57 8.90 -0.40
C MET A 8 6.33 9.08 0.47
N ASP A 9 6.44 8.86 1.78
CA ASP A 9 5.34 9.05 2.72
C ASP A 9 5.50 10.39 3.45
N PRO A 10 4.92 11.50 2.97
CA PRO A 10 5.12 12.80 3.59
C PRO A 10 4.39 12.88 4.94
N VAL A 11 5.03 13.51 5.91
CA VAL A 11 4.38 13.98 7.14
C VAL A 11 3.84 15.38 6.87
N LEU A 12 2.52 15.53 6.87
CA LEU A 12 1.84 16.79 6.59
C LEU A 12 1.30 17.43 7.86
N PRO A 13 1.38 18.76 8.03
CA PRO A 13 0.69 19.45 9.11
C PRO A 13 -0.82 19.48 8.86
N VAL A 14 -1.61 19.12 9.86
CA VAL A 14 -3.07 19.24 9.85
C VAL A 14 -3.47 20.41 10.75
N PRO A 15 -4.10 21.46 10.20
CA PRO A 15 -4.49 22.62 10.99
C PRO A 15 -5.62 22.27 11.96
N LEU A 16 -5.42 22.61 13.23
CA LEU A 16 -6.43 22.49 14.27
C LEU A 16 -7.17 23.81 14.49
N LYS A 17 -8.22 23.76 15.32
CA LYS A 17 -8.95 24.97 15.70
C LYS A 17 -8.07 25.81 16.63
N ALA A 18 -7.93 27.10 16.34
CA ALA A 18 -7.20 28.02 17.22
C ALA A 18 -7.74 27.97 18.66
N PRO A 19 -6.87 27.98 19.68
CA PRO A 19 -5.43 28.24 19.62
C PRO A 19 -4.53 27.02 19.39
N ASP A 20 -5.09 25.85 19.07
CA ASP A 20 -4.31 24.62 18.96
C ASP A 20 -3.37 24.65 17.74
N PRO A 21 -2.09 24.24 17.90
CA PRO A 21 -1.14 24.20 16.80
C PRO A 21 -1.43 23.04 15.85
N ASP A 22 -0.86 23.12 14.65
CA ASP A 22 -0.93 22.04 13.66
C ASP A 22 -0.36 20.73 14.22
N VAL A 23 -1.00 19.61 13.88
CA VAL A 23 -0.57 18.27 14.29
C VAL A 23 0.04 17.53 13.09
N PRO A 24 1.18 16.85 13.26
CA PRO A 24 1.76 16.06 12.18
C PRO A 24 0.89 14.83 11.87
N LEU A 25 0.59 14.65 10.59
CA LEU A 25 -0.09 13.49 10.05
C LEU A 25 0.85 12.72 9.13
N ASP A 26 1.20 11.49 9.53
CA ASP A 26 1.94 10.54 8.70
C ASP A 26 0.97 9.92 7.67
N LEU A 27 1.01 10.41 6.42
CA LEU A 27 0.14 9.89 5.36
C LEU A 27 0.44 8.44 5.00
N GLY A 28 1.71 8.00 5.09
CA GLY A 28 2.09 6.62 4.82
C GLY A 28 1.46 5.66 5.81
N GLN A 29 1.46 6.03 7.10
CA GLN A 29 0.77 5.27 8.14
C GLN A 29 -0.73 5.20 7.89
N VAL A 30 -1.36 6.34 7.55
CA VAL A 30 -2.81 6.39 7.27
C VAL A 30 -3.18 5.47 6.12
N LEU A 31 -2.47 5.56 4.99
CA LEU A 31 -2.77 4.75 3.80
C LEU A 31 -2.63 3.25 4.07
N ARG A 32 -1.61 2.85 4.82
CA ARG A 32 -1.42 1.45 5.22
C ARG A 32 -2.57 0.93 6.08
N ILE A 33 -3.00 1.72 7.07
CA ILE A 33 -4.16 1.38 7.91
C ILE A 33 -5.43 1.24 7.05
N VAL A 34 -5.67 2.18 6.14
CA VAL A 34 -6.82 2.13 5.24
C VAL A 34 -6.75 0.88 4.37
N TYR A 35 -5.60 0.59 3.76
CA TYR A 35 -5.43 -0.58 2.89
C TYR A 35 -5.68 -1.90 3.63
N GLU A 36 -5.10 -2.07 4.82
CA GLU A 36 -5.30 -3.26 5.67
C GLU A 36 -6.77 -3.43 6.08
N ARG A 37 -7.46 -2.33 6.44
CA ARG A 37 -8.85 -2.37 6.93
C ARG A 37 -9.90 -2.42 5.84
N SER A 38 -9.56 -2.01 4.62
CA SER A 38 -10.49 -1.97 3.49
C SER A 38 -10.77 -3.35 2.90
N LEU A 39 -10.03 -4.38 3.33
CA LEU A 39 -10.23 -5.78 2.93
C LEU A 39 -10.29 -5.94 1.40
N TYR A 40 -9.47 -5.21 0.64
CA TYR A 40 -9.47 -5.24 -0.82
C TYR A 40 -9.31 -6.64 -1.41
N GLN A 41 -8.66 -7.55 -0.68
CA GLN A 41 -8.58 -8.98 -0.98
C GLN A 41 -9.94 -9.67 -1.15
N LEU A 42 -11.04 -9.10 -0.63
CA LEU A 42 -12.40 -9.62 -0.82
C LEU A 42 -13.02 -9.19 -2.14
N SER A 43 -12.57 -8.06 -2.70
CA SER A 43 -13.10 -7.47 -3.94
C SER A 43 -12.23 -7.74 -5.16
N ILE A 44 -10.96 -8.11 -4.96
CA ILE A 44 -9.97 -8.30 -6.01
C ILE A 44 -9.37 -9.69 -5.83
N ASP A 45 -9.52 -10.53 -6.85
CA ASP A 45 -8.89 -11.86 -6.89
C ASP A 45 -7.43 -11.74 -7.32
N TYR A 46 -6.55 -11.54 -6.33
CA TYR A 46 -5.09 -11.48 -6.54
C TYR A 46 -4.45 -12.83 -6.92
N THR A 47 -5.24 -13.91 -7.02
CA THR A 47 -4.74 -15.20 -7.53
C THR A 47 -4.84 -15.32 -9.04
N GLN A 48 -5.58 -14.42 -9.71
CA GLN A 48 -5.63 -14.39 -11.16
C GLN A 48 -4.31 -13.91 -11.74
N LEU A 49 -3.94 -14.52 -12.88
CA LEU A 49 -2.85 -13.99 -13.68
C LEU A 49 -3.22 -12.58 -14.17
N PRO A 50 -2.28 -11.62 -14.13
CA PRO A 50 -2.53 -10.30 -14.68
C PRO A 50 -2.90 -10.39 -16.17
N PRO A 51 -3.60 -9.38 -16.71
CA PRO A 51 -3.92 -9.35 -18.13
C PRO A 51 -2.62 -9.37 -18.97
N PRO A 52 -2.70 -9.78 -20.25
CA PRO A 52 -1.55 -9.84 -21.15
C PRO A 52 -0.71 -8.55 -21.16
N PRO A 53 0.61 -8.63 -21.43
CA PRO A 53 1.33 -9.76 -22.03
C PRO A 53 1.59 -10.92 -21.07
N GLU A 54 1.82 -12.12 -21.63
CA GLU A 54 2.20 -13.29 -20.84
C GLU A 54 3.54 -13.04 -20.12
N PHE A 55 3.62 -13.50 -18.88
CA PHE A 55 4.84 -13.44 -18.09
C PHE A 55 5.76 -14.60 -18.43
N THR A 56 7.06 -14.35 -18.43
CA THR A 56 8.08 -15.39 -18.46
C THR A 56 8.03 -16.24 -17.19
N GLU A 57 8.58 -17.45 -17.27
CA GLU A 57 8.59 -18.37 -16.13
C GLU A 57 9.38 -17.81 -14.93
N SER A 58 10.46 -17.05 -15.19
CA SER A 58 11.21 -16.36 -14.13
C SER A 58 10.40 -15.25 -13.44
N GLU A 59 9.57 -14.53 -14.19
CA GLU A 59 8.70 -13.50 -13.63
C GLU A 59 7.61 -14.12 -12.77
N LEU A 60 7.01 -15.23 -13.23
CA LEU A 60 6.02 -15.98 -12.45
C LEU A 60 6.61 -16.55 -11.15
N GLU A 61 7.85 -17.06 -11.19
CA GLU A 61 8.53 -17.56 -10.00
C GLU A 61 8.83 -16.44 -9.00
N TRP A 62 9.29 -15.29 -9.49
CA TRP A 62 9.46 -14.10 -8.66
C TRP A 62 8.13 -13.63 -8.05
N MET A 63 7.05 -13.56 -8.83
CA MET A 63 5.72 -13.18 -8.36
C MET A 63 5.25 -14.08 -7.22
N ARG A 64 5.42 -15.41 -7.33
CA ARG A 64 5.13 -16.36 -6.26
C ARG A 64 5.96 -16.09 -5.00
N SER A 65 7.22 -15.67 -5.15
CA SER A 65 8.11 -15.40 -4.02
C SER A 65 7.71 -14.15 -3.21
N VAL A 66 7.16 -13.12 -3.87
CA VAL A 66 6.76 -11.85 -3.24
C VAL A 66 5.31 -11.86 -2.77
N THR A 67 4.46 -12.66 -3.42
CA THR A 67 3.05 -12.86 -3.05
C THR A 67 2.97 -13.97 -1.99
N LYS A 68 3.62 -13.75 -0.84
CA LYS A 68 3.40 -14.62 0.32
C LYS A 68 2.02 -14.32 0.91
N ARG A 69 1.18 -15.36 1.00
CA ARG A 69 0.03 -15.36 1.92
C ARG A 69 0.51 -15.27 3.36
#